data_AF-A0A7S3LGK8-F1
#
_entry.id   AF-A0A7S3LGK8-F1
#
_cell.length_a   1.000
_cell.length_b   1.000
_cell.length_c   1.000
_cell.angle_alpha   90.00
_cell.angle_beta   90.00
_cell.angle_gamma   90.00
#
_symmetry.space_group_name_H-M   'P 1'
#
loop_
_entity.id
_entity.type
_entity.pdbx_description
1 polymer ?
#
loop_
_entity_poly.entity_id
_entity_poly.type
_entity_poly.pdbx_seq_one_letter_code
_entity_poly.pdbx_strand_id
1 'polypeptide(L)'
;CNLSRQDLIAFALLTGSDLAGGGLDKVGHKKAVRFIRKCQLDNPMRTETAAMDELKSWARSVAPCDRDPFDEVPVVPPEAAGKCCSLCNHPGTKSNHLKHGCETCDTEPGEPCL
;
A
#
# COMPACT_ATOMS: atom_id res chain seq x y z
N CYS A 1 22.11 -11.65 -2.18
CA CYS A 1 21.71 -10.78 -1.04
C CYS A 1 20.20 -10.67 -1.05
N ASN A 2 19.49 -11.43 -0.22
CA ASN A 2 18.03 -11.33 -0.12
C ASN A 2 17.70 -10.42 1.06
N LEU A 3 17.07 -9.28 0.77
CA LEU A 3 16.44 -8.43 1.78
C LEU A 3 15.03 -8.97 2.01
N SER A 4 14.63 -9.10 3.27
CA SER A 4 13.26 -9.45 3.64
C SER A 4 12.31 -8.27 3.37
N ARG A 5 11.00 -8.51 3.43
CA ARG A 5 10.00 -7.43 3.32
C ARG A 5 10.21 -6.37 4.40
N GLN A 6 10.52 -6.77 5.63
CA GLN A 6 10.81 -5.84 6.73
C GLN A 6 12.03 -4.98 6.43
N ASP A 7 13.07 -5.57 5.84
CA ASP A 7 14.29 -4.84 5.48
C ASP A 7 14.01 -3.77 4.42
N LEU A 8 13.13 -4.08 3.46
CA LEU A 8 12.74 -3.12 2.41
C LEU A 8 11.89 -1.98 2.97
N ILE A 9 11.00 -2.28 3.92
CA ILE A 9 10.23 -1.25 4.64
C ILE A 9 11.18 -0.37 5.46
N ALA A 10 12.08 -0.95 6.23
CA ALA A 10 13.09 -0.21 6.99
C ALA A 10 13.97 0.65 6.05
N PHE A 11 14.35 0.10 4.90
CA PHE A 11 15.09 0.83 3.89
C PHE A 11 14.32 2.05 3.38
N ALA A 12 13.04 1.89 3.01
CA ALA A 12 12.18 2.97 2.55
C ALA A 12 11.96 4.06 3.61
N LEU A 13 11.85 3.68 4.89
CA LEU A 13 11.78 4.63 6.01
C LEU A 13 13.10 5.41 6.17
N LEU A 14 14.25 4.74 6.01
CA LEU A 14 15.56 5.34 6.19
C LEU A 14 15.94 6.30 5.06
N THR A 15 15.69 5.91 3.81
CA THR A 15 16.10 6.67 2.61
C THR A 15 15.01 7.60 2.09
N GLY A 16 13.79 7.46 2.57
CA GLY A 16 12.62 8.13 2.06
C GLY A 16 11.93 7.35 0.93
N SER A 17 10.62 7.56 0.82
CA SER A 17 9.75 7.04 -0.24
C SER A 17 8.49 7.88 -0.34
N ASP A 18 7.73 7.72 -1.41
CA ASP A 18 6.46 8.45 -1.63
C ASP A 18 5.44 8.22 -0.49
N LEU A 19 5.52 7.08 0.20
CA LEU A 19 4.65 6.74 1.33
C LEU A 19 5.24 7.10 2.71
N ALA A 20 6.57 7.20 2.83
CA ALA A 20 7.27 7.43 4.09
C ALA A 20 7.84 8.86 4.25
N GLY A 21 7.70 9.70 3.22
CA GLY A 21 8.27 11.04 3.18
C GLY A 21 9.78 11.04 2.88
N GLY A 22 10.46 12.13 3.25
CA GLY A 22 11.86 12.40 2.88
C GLY A 22 12.94 11.54 3.54
N GLY A 23 12.56 10.61 4.42
CA GLY A 23 13.51 9.77 5.16
C GLY A 23 14.38 10.56 6.15
N LEU A 24 15.52 9.97 6.52
CA LEU A 24 16.46 10.60 7.45
C LEU A 24 17.50 11.44 6.71
N ASP A 25 17.80 12.62 7.26
CA ASP A 25 18.82 13.51 6.71
C ASP A 25 20.20 12.82 6.69
N LYS A 26 20.93 13.01 5.58
CA LYS A 26 22.26 12.43 5.33
C LYS A 26 22.32 10.89 5.36
N VAL A 27 21.20 10.20 5.18
CA VAL A 27 21.12 8.73 5.07
C VAL A 27 20.79 8.30 3.64
N GLY A 28 21.82 7.95 2.87
CA GLY A 28 21.65 7.33 1.54
C GLY A 28 21.63 5.80 1.59
N HIS A 29 21.35 5.16 0.44
CA HIS A 29 21.20 3.71 0.30
C HIS A 29 22.32 2.88 0.95
N LYS A 30 23.60 3.28 0.81
CA LYS A 30 24.74 2.53 1.39
C LYS A 30 24.71 2.53 2.93
N LYS A 31 24.34 3.66 3.53
CA LYS A 31 24.23 3.79 4.99
C LYS A 31 23.05 3.00 5.51
N ALA A 32 21.90 3.08 4.84
CA ALA A 32 20.70 2.33 5.17
C ALA A 32 20.95 0.81 5.14
N VAL A 33 21.57 0.29 4.08
CA VAL A 33 21.90 -1.16 3.98
C VAL A 33 22.89 -1.58 5.07
N ARG A 34 23.90 -0.76 5.37
CA ARG A 34 24.86 -1.06 6.45
C ARG A 34 24.19 -1.12 7.82
N PHE A 35 23.28 -0.18 8.07
CA PHE A 35 22.50 -0.12 9.31
C PHE A 35 21.59 -1.34 9.46
N ILE A 36 20.78 -1.66 8.44
CA ILE A 36 19.87 -2.81 8.46
C ILE A 36 20.63 -4.11 8.73
N ARG A 37 21.76 -4.33 8.04
CA ARG A 37 22.61 -5.51 8.28
C ARG A 37 23.17 -5.55 9.71
N LYS A 38 23.60 -4.40 10.23
CA LYS A 38 24.11 -4.30 11.60
C LYS A 38 23.02 -4.63 12.63
N CYS A 39 21.80 -4.15 12.41
CA CYS A 39 20.65 -4.49 13.24
C CYS A 39 20.30 -5.98 13.19
N GLN A 40 20.37 -6.62 12.02
CA GLN A 40 20.15 -8.07 11.90
C GLN A 40 21.20 -8.91 12.66
N LEU A 41 22.44 -8.44 12.69
CA LEU A 41 23.54 -9.08 13.43
C LEU A 41 23.39 -8.88 14.93
N ASP A 42 23.11 -7.65 15.36
CA ASP A 42 23.10 -7.27 16.78
C ASP A 42 21.79 -7.66 17.48
N ASN A 43 20.69 -7.69 16.72
CA ASN A 43 19.37 -8.05 17.21
C ASN A 43 18.61 -8.75 16.08
N PRO A 44 18.88 -10.06 15.82
CA PRO A 44 18.17 -10.83 14.80
C PRO A 44 16.68 -10.75 15.10
N MET A 45 16.00 -9.89 14.34
CA MET A 45 14.64 -9.47 14.61
C MET A 45 13.79 -10.75 14.65
N ARG A 46 13.29 -11.12 15.83
CA ARG A 46 12.33 -12.22 15.95
C ARG A 46 11.10 -11.81 15.14
N THR A 47 10.87 -12.54 14.07
CA THR A 47 10.19 -12.09 12.85
C THR A 47 8.72 -11.68 13.01
N GLU A 48 8.01 -11.96 14.11
CA GLU A 48 6.57 -12.23 13.92
C GLU A 48 5.49 -11.41 14.63
N THR A 49 5.66 -10.72 15.76
CA THR A 49 4.44 -10.33 16.51
C THR A 49 4.15 -8.84 16.65
N ALA A 50 5.10 -7.99 17.04
CA ALA A 50 4.72 -6.65 17.48
C ALA A 50 4.19 -5.73 16.36
N ALA A 51 4.96 -5.54 15.28
CA ALA A 51 4.63 -4.51 14.29
C ALA A 51 3.42 -4.86 13.39
N MET A 52 3.19 -6.14 13.11
CA MET A 52 2.04 -6.57 12.32
C MET A 52 0.74 -6.59 13.14
N ASP A 53 0.80 -6.94 14.42
CA ASP A 53 -0.38 -6.87 15.29
C ASP A 53 -0.76 -5.43 15.63
N GLU A 54 0.23 -4.53 15.73
CA GLU A 54 0.00 -3.10 15.91
C GLU A 54 -0.59 -2.47 14.64
N LEU A 55 -0.11 -2.87 13.45
CA LEU A 55 -0.70 -2.44 12.17
C LEU A 55 -2.15 -2.95 12.00
N LYS A 56 -2.43 -4.20 12.40
CA LYS A 56 -3.81 -4.74 12.47
C LYS A 56 -4.65 -4.03 13.53
N SER A 57 -4.04 -3.58 14.63
CA SER A 57 -4.70 -2.79 15.67
C SER A 57 -5.14 -1.44 15.11
N TRP A 58 -4.25 -0.71 14.45
CA TRP A 58 -4.59 0.56 13.79
C TRP A 58 -5.63 0.38 12.68
N ALA A 59 -5.56 -0.70 11.89
CA ALA A 59 -6.59 -0.99 10.89
C ALA A 59 -7.99 -1.20 11.51
N ARG A 60 -8.07 -1.74 12.73
CA ARG A 60 -9.33 -1.86 13.50
C ARG A 60 -9.79 -0.52 14.09
N SER A 61 -8.86 0.36 14.44
CA SER A 61 -9.16 1.69 15.00
C SER A 61 -9.60 2.72 13.97
N VAL A 62 -9.39 2.47 12.67
CA VAL A 62 -9.77 3.37 11.55
C VAL A 62 -11.12 2.95 10.92
N ALA A 63 -11.74 1.86 11.37
CA ALA A 63 -13.11 1.55 10.97
C ALA A 63 -14.05 2.68 11.47
N PRO A 64 -14.80 3.36 10.60
CA PRO A 64 -15.68 4.44 11.03
C PRO A 64 -16.73 3.90 12.00
N CYS A 65 -16.79 4.53 13.17
CA CYS A 65 -17.82 4.33 14.18
C CYS A 65 -19.16 4.81 13.63
N ASP A 66 -19.82 4.02 12.78
CA ASP A 66 -21.23 4.17 12.42
C ASP A 66 -21.76 2.84 11.90
N ARG A 67 -22.00 1.88 12.80
CA ARG A 67 -23.00 0.82 12.57
C ARG A 67 -23.64 0.40 13.89
N ASP A 68 -24.97 0.46 13.90
CA ASP A 68 -25.89 0.04 14.95
C ASP A 68 -25.67 -1.41 15.44
N PRO A 69 -26.11 -1.78 16.66
CA PRO A 69 -25.79 -3.05 17.31
C PRO A 69 -26.55 -4.29 16.81
N PHE A 70 -27.18 -4.27 15.64
CA PHE A 70 -27.99 -5.39 15.15
C PHE A 70 -27.74 -5.61 13.67
N ASP A 71 -26.74 -6.44 13.35
CA ASP A 71 -26.90 -7.40 12.25
C ASP A 71 -25.73 -8.42 12.26
N GLU A 72 -26.05 -9.66 12.62
CA GLU A 72 -25.22 -10.82 12.28
C GLU A 72 -25.23 -10.95 10.76
N VAL A 73 -24.16 -10.52 10.07
CA VAL A 73 -24.03 -10.72 8.61
C VAL A 73 -22.86 -11.67 8.32
N PRO A 74 -23.08 -12.72 7.51
CA PRO A 74 -22.10 -13.79 7.29
C PRO A 74 -20.84 -13.27 6.59
N VAL A 75 -19.73 -13.98 6.79
CA VAL A 75 -18.49 -13.84 6.03
C VAL A 75 -18.79 -13.91 4.53
N VAL A 76 -18.89 -12.74 3.87
CA VAL A 76 -18.97 -12.66 2.41
C VAL A 76 -17.54 -12.70 1.86
N PRO A 77 -17.23 -13.59 0.90
CA PRO A 77 -15.94 -13.58 0.18
C PRO A 77 -15.68 -12.21 -0.48
N PRO A 78 -14.43 -11.86 -0.83
CA PRO A 78 -14.13 -10.57 -1.43
C PRO A 78 -14.75 -10.49 -2.84
N GLU A 79 -16.01 -10.06 -2.91
CA GLU A 79 -16.66 -9.77 -4.17
C GLU A 79 -16.05 -8.50 -4.75
N ALA A 80 -15.32 -8.73 -5.83
CA ALA A 80 -15.00 -7.79 -6.89
C ALA A 80 -14.59 -6.39 -6.42
N ALA A 81 -13.30 -6.21 -6.15
CA ALA A 81 -12.65 -4.95 -6.48
C ALA A 81 -13.06 -4.61 -7.92
N GLY A 82 -13.92 -3.61 -8.07
CA GLY A 82 -14.39 -3.16 -9.38
C GLY A 82 -13.19 -3.01 -10.30
N LYS A 83 -13.30 -3.50 -11.54
CA LYS A 83 -12.22 -3.33 -12.51
C LYS A 83 -11.95 -1.83 -12.59
N CYS A 84 -10.72 -1.39 -12.34
CA CYS A 84 -10.30 -0.01 -12.51
C CYS A 84 -9.30 0.10 -13.67
N CYS A 85 -9.32 1.23 -14.37
CA CYS A 85 -8.37 1.48 -15.44
C CYS A 85 -6.98 1.69 -14.82
N SER A 86 -5.95 0.98 -15.30
CA SER A 86 -4.59 1.09 -14.76
C SER A 86 -3.87 2.40 -15.11
N LEU A 87 -4.49 3.27 -15.92
CA LEU A 87 -3.91 4.55 -16.33
C LEU A 87 -4.51 5.70 -15.53
N CYS A 88 -5.84 5.76 -15.43
CA CYS A 88 -6.53 6.82 -14.69
C CYS A 88 -7.06 6.42 -13.31
N ASN A 89 -6.96 5.14 -12.93
CA ASN A 89 -7.43 4.57 -11.67
C ASN A 89 -8.93 4.78 -11.34
N HIS A 90 -9.74 5.18 -12.33
CA HIS A 90 -11.19 5.27 -12.21
C HIS A 90 -11.88 3.92 -12.46
N PRO A 91 -13.11 3.72 -11.95
CA PRO A 91 -13.89 2.52 -12.20
C PRO A 91 -14.11 2.28 -13.70
N GLY A 92 -13.73 1.10 -14.18
CA GLY A 92 -13.79 0.69 -15.58
C GLY A 92 -12.60 -0.17 -16.01
N THR A 93 -12.63 -0.68 -17.24
CA THR A 93 -11.43 -1.28 -17.87
C THR A 93 -10.90 -0.34 -18.93
N LYS A 94 -9.62 -0.49 -19.29
CA LYS A 94 -9.01 0.23 -20.43
C LYS A 94 -9.83 0.07 -21.72
N SER A 95 -10.40 -1.11 -21.95
CA SER A 95 -11.26 -1.37 -23.11
C SER A 95 -12.60 -0.63 -23.04
N ASN A 96 -13.16 -0.44 -21.84
CA ASN A 96 -14.38 0.34 -21.64
C ASN A 96 -14.14 1.83 -21.91
N HIS A 97 -13.01 2.33 -21.39
CA HIS A 97 -12.55 3.70 -21.60
C HIS A 97 -12.37 4.02 -23.08
N LEU A 98 -11.71 3.13 -23.84
CA LEU A 98 -11.52 3.34 -25.27
C LEU A 98 -12.85 3.37 -26.05
N LYS A 99 -13.89 2.67 -25.57
CA LYS A 99 -15.18 2.60 -26.26
C LYS A 99 -16.15 3.72 -25.92
N HIS A 100 -16.12 4.21 -24.68
CA HIS A 100 -17.14 5.12 -24.15
C HIS A 100 -16.57 6.44 -23.65
N GLY A 101 -15.25 6.62 -23.67
CA GLY A 101 -14.61 7.74 -23.01
C GLY A 101 -14.68 7.62 -21.49
N CYS A 102 -14.30 8.70 -20.81
CA CYS A 102 -14.33 8.78 -19.35
C CYS A 102 -14.57 10.22 -18.92
N GLU A 103 -15.69 10.46 -18.23
CA GLU A 103 -16.08 11.77 -17.72
C GLU A 103 -15.16 12.26 -16.61
N THR A 104 -14.45 11.36 -15.93
CA THR A 104 -13.51 11.72 -14.86
C THR A 104 -12.12 12.09 -15.40
N CYS A 105 -11.82 11.73 -16.66
CA CYS A 105 -10.58 12.08 -17.36
C CYS A 105 -10.80 13.06 -18.51
N ASP A 106 -12.05 13.49 -18.74
CA ASP A 106 -12.49 14.28 -19.88
C ASP A 106 -11.97 13.74 -21.23
N THR A 107 -11.96 12.41 -21.39
CA THR A 107 -11.53 11.75 -22.64
C THR A 107 -12.73 11.31 -23.47
N GLU A 108 -12.68 11.54 -24.77
CA GLU A 108 -13.74 11.14 -25.71
C GLU A 108 -13.63 9.65 -26.14
N PRO A 109 -14.71 9.04 -26.65
CA PRO A 109 -14.66 7.70 -27.24
C PRO A 109 -13.60 7.59 -28.34
N GLY A 110 -12.70 6.61 -28.22
CA GLY A 110 -11.58 6.40 -29.13
C GLY A 110 -10.26 7.03 -28.67
N GLU A 111 -10.27 7.87 -27.63
CA GLU A 111 -9.06 8.43 -27.06
C GLU A 111 -8.43 7.51 -25.99
N PRO A 112 -7.09 7.37 -25.97
CA PRO A 112 -6.40 6.65 -24.91
C PRO A 112 -6.47 7.45 -23.60
N CYS A 113 -6.45 6.75 -22.47
CA CYS A 113 -6.27 7.40 -21.17
C CYS A 113 -4.92 8.13 -21.17
N LEU A 114 -4.91 9.41 -20.76
CA LEU A 114 -3.70 10.21 -20.52
C LEU A 114 -3.04 9.85 -19.18
#